data_AF-A0A6P1UVN0-F1
#
_entry.id   AF-A0A6P1UVN0-F1
#
_cell.length_a   1.000
_cell.length_b   1.000
_cell.length_c   1.000
_cell.angle_alpha   90.00
_cell.angle_beta   90.00
_cell.angle_gamma   90.00
#
_symmetry.space_group_name_H-M   'P 1'
#
loop_
_entity.id
_entity.type
_entity.pdbx_description
1 polymer ?
#
loop_
_entity_poly.entity_id
_entity_poly.type
_entity_poly.pdbx_seq_one_letter_code
_entity_poly.pdbx_strand_id
1 'polypeptide(L)'
;MNNNMTGKGLIRYTLISLSLGIIPIVILFTIYFMNKDSNFISYLYELTNGYQRDFSEQYLVVTTIASAYTKVAPIFVILMYVFCWNKFDIKTIKLDLKQWFKLLPGLLLLTAGAYYLTYIGVENMSDSMGRTKRVIASNVYFLLIYYILLFLTNYFFTWLFLIYLYILKGLPYFQKRR
;
A
#
# COMPACT_ATOMS: atom_id res chain seq x y z
N MET A 1 32.68 13.53 -16.42
CA MET A 1 31.49 14.16 -15.79
C MET A 1 31.02 13.23 -14.68
N ASN A 2 30.79 13.76 -13.48
CA ASN A 2 30.84 13.07 -12.19
C ASN A 2 29.59 12.18 -11.93
N ASN A 3 29.74 10.85 -11.92
CA ASN A 3 28.64 9.88 -11.72
C ASN A 3 28.41 9.55 -10.24
N ASN A 4 27.94 10.54 -9.46
CA ASN A 4 27.54 10.35 -8.05
C ASN A 4 26.01 10.23 -7.88
N MET A 5 25.32 9.48 -8.75
CA MET A 5 23.87 9.23 -8.68
C MET A 5 23.49 7.77 -8.40
N THR A 6 24.38 7.00 -7.79
CA THR A 6 24.17 5.58 -7.46
C THR A 6 23.39 5.46 -6.13
N GLY A 7 22.06 5.35 -6.21
CA GLY A 7 21.16 5.13 -5.06
C GLY A 7 19.97 6.10 -4.92
N LYS A 8 19.97 7.24 -5.61
CA LYS A 8 18.87 8.23 -5.52
C LYS A 8 17.62 7.84 -6.33
N GLY A 9 17.75 6.97 -7.33
CA GLY A 9 16.65 6.61 -8.24
C GLY A 9 15.51 5.87 -7.54
N LEU A 10 15.79 4.72 -6.90
CA LEU A 10 14.78 3.90 -6.22
C LEU A 10 13.99 4.71 -5.19
N ILE A 11 14.69 5.48 -4.35
CA ILE A 11 14.06 6.32 -3.31
C ILE A 11 13.17 7.38 -3.97
N ARG A 12 13.67 8.09 -4.98
CA ARG A 12 12.89 9.12 -5.70
C ARG A 12 11.63 8.55 -6.33
N TYR A 13 11.72 7.44 -7.04
CA TYR A 13 10.55 6.83 -7.69
C TYR A 13 9.58 6.20 -6.68
N THR A 14 10.09 5.67 -5.57
CA THR A 14 9.26 5.20 -4.45
C THR A 14 8.46 6.35 -3.85
N LEU A 15 9.10 7.49 -3.60
CA LEU A 15 8.43 8.68 -3.10
C LEU A 15 7.36 9.19 -4.08
N ILE A 16 7.67 9.27 -5.37
CA ILE A 16 6.70 9.72 -6.38
C ILE A 16 5.47 8.79 -6.42
N SER A 17 5.70 7.48 -6.50
CA SER A 17 4.63 6.47 -6.54
C SER A 17 3.77 6.50 -5.28
N LEU A 18 4.40 6.59 -4.11
CA LEU A 18 3.73 6.67 -2.82
C LEU A 18 2.90 7.95 -2.71
N SER A 19 3.45 9.10 -3.10
CA SER A 19 2.71 10.37 -3.12
C SER A 19 1.50 10.30 -4.06
N LEU A 20 1.66 9.78 -5.27
CA LEU A 20 0.55 9.58 -6.21
C LEU A 20 -0.53 8.66 -5.64
N GLY A 21 -0.15 7.65 -4.86
CA GLY A 21 -1.07 6.74 -4.18
C GLY A 21 -1.85 7.38 -3.04
N ILE A 22 -1.22 8.27 -2.25
CA ILE A 22 -1.85 8.91 -1.07
C ILE A 22 -2.76 10.08 -1.46
N ILE A 23 -2.39 10.85 -2.50
CA ILE A 23 -3.11 12.05 -2.93
C ILE A 23 -4.62 11.79 -3.12
N PRO A 24 -5.08 10.71 -3.78
CA PRO A 24 -6.51 10.43 -3.93
C PRO A 24 -7.26 10.25 -2.60
N ILE A 25 -6.63 9.68 -1.57
CA ILE A 25 -7.24 9.56 -0.23
C ILE A 25 -7.43 10.95 0.37
N VAL A 26 -6.41 11.80 0.28
CA VAL A 26 -6.49 13.18 0.79
C VAL A 26 -7.58 13.96 0.05
N ILE A 27 -7.61 13.89 -1.28
CA ILE A 27 -8.63 14.54 -2.12
C ILE A 27 -10.03 14.06 -1.73
N LEU A 28 -10.24 12.75 -1.58
CA LEU A 28 -11.53 12.17 -1.19
C LEU A 28 -12.04 12.79 0.13
N PHE A 29 -11.18 12.84 1.16
CA PHE A 29 -11.55 13.43 2.44
C PHE A 29 -11.75 14.96 2.35
N THR A 30 -10.94 15.68 1.55
CA THR A 30 -11.15 17.11 1.31
C THR A 30 -12.49 17.40 0.65
N ILE A 31 -12.87 16.64 -0.39
CA ILE A 31 -14.18 16.78 -1.02
C ILE A 31 -15.28 16.50 0.00
N TYR A 32 -15.13 15.46 0.83
CA TYR A 32 -16.10 15.13 1.88
C TYR A 32 -16.24 16.25 2.93
N PHE A 33 -15.14 16.93 3.30
CA PHE A 33 -15.18 18.08 4.20
C PHE A 33 -15.88 19.30 3.62
N MET A 34 -15.73 19.52 2.31
CA MET A 34 -16.33 20.66 1.63
C MET A 34 -17.81 20.42 1.31
N ASN A 35 -18.17 19.20 0.88
CA ASN A 35 -19.52 18.83 0.52
C ASN A 35 -19.76 17.33 0.74
N LYS A 36 -20.52 17.00 1.79
CA LYS A 36 -20.86 15.62 2.15
C LYS A 36 -21.79 14.95 1.13
N ASP A 37 -22.63 15.73 0.45
CA ASP A 37 -23.65 15.26 -0.50
C ASP A 37 -23.18 15.38 -1.95
N SER A 38 -21.87 15.33 -2.17
CA SER A 38 -21.29 15.43 -3.51
C SER A 38 -21.68 14.21 -4.37
N ASN A 39 -22.27 14.45 -5.54
CA ASN A 39 -22.59 13.40 -6.52
C ASN A 39 -21.38 12.51 -6.87
N PHE A 40 -20.17 13.09 -6.85
CA PHE A 40 -18.93 12.34 -7.09
C PHE A 40 -18.67 11.31 -5.98
N ILE A 41 -18.89 11.68 -4.72
CA ILE A 41 -18.72 10.77 -3.58
C ILE A 41 -19.78 9.66 -3.63
N SER A 42 -21.04 9.99 -3.93
CA SER A 42 -22.10 8.98 -4.05
C SER A 42 -21.81 7.97 -5.16
N TYR A 43 -21.35 8.43 -6.32
CA TYR A 43 -20.93 7.55 -7.41
C TYR A 43 -19.78 6.61 -7.00
N LEU A 44 -18.75 7.15 -6.34
CA LEU A 44 -17.64 6.32 -5.84
C LEU A 44 -18.10 5.33 -4.77
N TYR A 45 -19.04 5.70 -3.93
CA TYR A 45 -19.60 4.81 -2.91
C TYR A 45 -20.33 3.63 -3.54
N GLU A 46 -21.17 3.85 -4.55
CA GLU A 46 -21.84 2.77 -5.28
C GLU A 46 -20.85 1.79 -5.93
N LEU A 47 -19.75 2.31 -6.49
CA LEU A 47 -18.69 1.47 -7.07
C LEU A 47 -17.90 0.65 -6.04
N THR A 48 -17.84 1.13 -4.79
CA THR A 48 -16.99 0.54 -3.74
C THR A 48 -17.76 -0.22 -2.67
N ASN A 49 -19.09 -0.12 -2.66
CA ASN A 49 -19.95 -0.82 -1.73
C ASN A 49 -19.79 -2.34 -1.87
N GLY A 50 -19.58 -3.02 -0.74
CA GLY A 50 -19.27 -4.45 -0.68
C GLY A 50 -17.78 -4.77 -0.73
N TYR A 51 -16.92 -3.80 -1.02
CA TYR A 51 -15.46 -3.96 -1.01
C TYR A 51 -14.79 -3.38 0.23
N GLN A 52 -15.53 -2.78 1.17
CA GLN A 52 -14.98 -2.30 2.43
C GLN A 52 -14.54 -3.46 3.33
N ARG A 53 -13.44 -3.26 4.05
CA ARG A 53 -13.03 -4.10 5.17
C ARG A 53 -13.40 -3.42 6.48
N ASP A 54 -12.81 -2.25 6.73
CA ASP A 54 -13.01 -1.50 7.96
C ASP A 54 -13.77 -0.20 7.64
N PHE A 55 -14.90 0.04 8.32
CA PHE A 55 -15.73 1.24 8.12
C PHE A 55 -16.22 1.84 9.44
N SER A 56 -16.60 3.12 9.41
CA SER A 56 -17.27 3.80 10.52
C SER A 56 -18.72 4.07 10.14
N GLU A 57 -19.68 3.66 10.96
CA GLU A 57 -21.10 3.95 10.73
C GLU A 57 -21.41 5.45 10.62
N GLN A 58 -20.72 6.28 11.42
CA GLN A 58 -20.92 7.73 11.41
C GLN A 58 -20.43 8.39 10.12
N TYR A 59 -19.50 7.73 9.42
CA TYR A 59 -18.84 8.24 8.22
C TYR A 59 -18.84 7.17 7.11
N LEU A 60 -19.93 6.41 6.98
CA LEU A 60 -19.99 5.17 6.20
C LEU A 60 -19.53 5.37 4.75
N VAL A 61 -19.99 6.44 4.10
CA VAL A 61 -19.74 6.70 2.68
C VAL A 61 -18.25 6.88 2.41
N VAL A 62 -17.60 7.83 3.08
CA VAL A 62 -16.18 8.15 2.88
C VAL A 62 -15.27 7.01 3.33
N THR A 63 -15.62 6.32 4.43
CA THR A 63 -14.83 5.21 4.96
C THR A 63 -14.90 3.96 4.09
N THR A 64 -16.04 3.70 3.46
CA THR A 64 -16.19 2.60 2.48
C THR A 64 -15.31 2.82 1.26
N ILE A 65 -15.37 4.01 0.67
CA ILE A 65 -14.55 4.37 -0.50
C ILE A 65 -13.06 4.29 -0.14
N ALA A 66 -12.66 4.88 0.99
CA ALA A 66 -11.28 4.87 1.44
C ALA A 66 -10.79 3.44 1.70
N SER A 67 -11.57 2.61 2.39
CA SER A 67 -11.24 1.21 2.66
C SER A 67 -11.02 0.44 1.36
N ALA A 68 -11.93 0.56 0.39
CA ALA A 68 -11.78 -0.08 -0.91
C ALA A 68 -10.55 0.45 -1.67
N TYR A 69 -10.30 1.76 -1.65
CA TYR A 69 -9.14 2.35 -2.34
C TYR A 69 -7.80 1.87 -1.76
N THR A 70 -7.68 1.65 -0.45
CA THR A 70 -6.42 1.15 0.14
C THR A 70 -5.97 -0.20 -0.42
N LYS A 71 -6.89 -0.95 -1.03
CA LYS A 71 -6.65 -2.22 -1.73
C LYS A 71 -5.91 -2.07 -3.06
N VAL A 72 -5.89 -0.85 -3.60
CA VAL A 72 -5.21 -0.49 -4.86
C VAL A 72 -3.73 -0.20 -4.65
N ALA A 73 -3.26 -0.05 -3.40
CA ALA A 73 -1.86 0.22 -3.07
C ALA A 73 -0.83 -0.69 -3.80
N PRO A 74 -1.06 -2.00 -3.97
CA PRO A 74 -0.12 -2.87 -4.70
C PRO A 74 0.10 -2.45 -6.16
N ILE A 75 -0.91 -1.88 -6.83
CA ILE A 75 -0.83 -1.45 -8.22
C ILE A 75 0.20 -0.34 -8.39
N PHE A 76 0.23 0.64 -7.47
CA PHE A 76 1.22 1.72 -7.49
C PHE A 76 2.65 1.17 -7.37
N VAL A 77 2.86 0.20 -6.47
CA VAL A 77 4.16 -0.45 -6.32
C VAL A 77 4.54 -1.19 -7.60
N ILE A 78 3.64 -1.99 -8.17
CA ILE A 78 3.89 -2.74 -9.41
C ILE A 78 4.26 -1.79 -10.55
N LEU A 79 3.48 -0.73 -10.77
CA LEU A 79 3.76 0.27 -11.80
C LEU A 79 5.13 0.91 -11.60
N MET A 80 5.46 1.30 -10.36
CA MET A 80 6.78 1.83 -10.03
C MET A 80 7.89 0.85 -10.42
N TYR A 81 7.76 -0.44 -10.09
CA TYR A 81 8.75 -1.45 -10.46
C TYR A 81 8.87 -1.64 -11.97
N VAL A 82 7.75 -1.66 -12.71
CA VAL A 82 7.74 -1.80 -14.17
C VAL A 82 8.47 -0.62 -14.83
N PHE A 83 8.12 0.62 -14.46
CA PHE A 83 8.75 1.81 -15.06
C PHE A 83 10.20 2.02 -14.64
N CYS A 84 10.59 1.51 -13.48
CA CYS A 84 11.94 1.70 -12.93
C CYS A 84 12.81 0.45 -13.03
N TRP A 85 12.33 -0.62 -13.66
CA TRP A 85 12.99 -1.94 -13.69
C TRP A 85 14.45 -1.90 -14.16
N ASN A 86 14.75 -1.03 -15.13
CA ASN A 86 16.09 -0.85 -15.71
C ASN A 86 16.87 0.31 -15.08
N LYS A 87 16.25 1.08 -14.19
CA LYS A 87 16.82 2.25 -13.51
C LYS A 87 17.25 1.96 -12.07
N PHE A 88 16.94 0.76 -11.57
CA PHE A 88 17.34 0.31 -10.25
C PHE A 88 18.81 -0.09 -10.24
N ASP A 89 19.67 0.87 -9.94
CA ASP A 89 21.09 0.63 -9.64
C ASP A 89 21.27 0.12 -8.20
N ILE A 90 20.52 -0.94 -7.86
CA ILE A 90 20.74 -1.67 -6.62
C ILE A 90 21.89 -2.62 -6.91
N LYS A 91 23.03 -2.42 -6.23
CA LYS A 91 24.11 -3.42 -6.19
C LYS A 91 23.46 -4.74 -5.78
N THR A 92 23.31 -5.67 -6.72
CA THR A 92 22.73 -6.97 -6.43
C THR A 92 23.62 -7.63 -5.38
N ILE A 93 23.08 -7.82 -4.19
CA ILE A 93 23.78 -8.57 -3.15
C ILE A 93 23.99 -9.97 -3.72
N LYS A 94 25.24 -10.44 -3.74
CA LYS A 94 25.54 -11.84 -4.06
C LYS A 94 25.01 -12.69 -2.92
N LEU A 95 23.74 -13.04 -2.98
CA LEU A 95 23.13 -14.00 -2.08
C LEU A 95 23.27 -15.38 -2.69
N ASP A 96 23.65 -16.36 -1.86
CA ASP A 96 23.52 -17.75 -2.23
C ASP A 96 22.05 -18.15 -2.27
N LEU A 97 21.72 -19.09 -3.15
CA LEU A 97 20.36 -19.64 -3.30
C LEU A 97 19.79 -20.08 -1.95
N LYS A 98 20.63 -20.69 -1.09
CA LYS A 98 20.28 -21.14 0.26
C LYS A 98 19.88 -19.99 1.20
N GLN A 99 20.54 -18.83 1.10
CA GLN A 99 20.22 -17.65 1.91
C GLN A 99 18.93 -16.98 1.44
N TRP A 100 18.71 -16.92 0.12
CA TRP A 100 17.46 -16.41 -0.44
C TRP A 100 16.25 -17.27 -0.02
N PHE A 101 16.37 -18.60 -0.11
CA PHE A 101 15.34 -19.53 0.35
C PHE A 101 15.09 -19.48 1.86
N LYS A 102 16.09 -19.13 2.67
CA LYS A 102 15.91 -18.95 4.12
C LYS A 102 15.02 -17.75 4.46
N LEU A 103 15.03 -16.71 3.62
CA LEU A 103 14.21 -15.51 3.78
C LEU A 103 12.77 -15.66 3.25
N LEU A 104 12.55 -16.62 2.33
CA LEU A 104 11.25 -16.87 1.68
C LEU A 104 10.09 -17.08 2.67
N PRO A 105 10.19 -17.98 3.68
CA PRO A 105 9.05 -18.33 4.50
C PRO A 105 8.61 -17.15 5.38
N GLY A 106 9.58 -16.41 5.93
CA GLY A 106 9.29 -15.23 6.75
C GLY A 106 8.62 -14.12 5.95
N LEU A 107 9.06 -13.93 4.71
CA LEU A 107 8.49 -12.93 3.80
C LEU A 107 7.08 -13.31 3.32
N LEU A 108 6.85 -14.59 2.99
CA LEU A 108 5.52 -15.11 2.67
C LEU A 108 4.58 -15.00 3.87
N LEU A 109 5.05 -15.35 5.07
CA LEU A 109 4.23 -15.25 6.28
C LEU A 109 3.90 -13.79 6.63
N LEU A 110 4.85 -12.86 6.48
CA LEU A 110 4.62 -11.42 6.68
C LEU A 110 3.61 -10.87 5.66
N THR A 111 3.76 -11.20 4.38
CA THR A 111 2.89 -10.69 3.32
C THR A 111 1.50 -11.31 3.37
N ALA A 112 1.39 -12.62 3.60
CA ALA A 112 0.11 -13.31 3.78
C ALA A 112 -0.58 -12.87 5.08
N GLY A 113 0.16 -12.70 6.17
CA GLY A 113 -0.37 -12.17 7.43
C GLY A 113 -0.88 -10.74 7.29
N ALA A 114 -0.11 -9.87 6.63
CA ALA A 114 -0.56 -8.52 6.30
C ALA A 114 -1.82 -8.55 5.44
N TYR A 115 -1.85 -9.37 4.39
CA TYR A 115 -3.03 -9.50 3.52
C TYR A 115 -4.27 -10.00 4.27
N TYR A 116 -4.11 -11.01 5.13
CA TYR A 116 -5.19 -11.49 5.98
C TYR A 116 -5.73 -10.37 6.88
N LEU A 117 -4.83 -9.64 7.54
CA LEU A 117 -5.15 -8.53 8.43
C LEU A 117 -5.62 -7.25 7.72
N THR A 118 -5.52 -7.14 6.40
CA THR A 118 -5.99 -5.94 5.66
C THR A 118 -7.05 -6.23 4.60
N TYR A 119 -7.37 -7.48 4.27
CA TYR A 119 -8.38 -7.81 3.24
C TYR A 119 -9.45 -8.81 3.65
N ILE A 120 -9.21 -9.64 4.68
CA ILE A 120 -10.19 -10.67 5.10
C ILE A 120 -11.07 -10.14 6.24
N GLY A 121 -12.38 -10.25 6.04
CA GLY A 121 -13.41 -9.85 6.99
C GLY A 121 -13.97 -8.45 6.73
N VAL A 122 -15.08 -8.17 7.41
CA VAL A 122 -15.71 -6.85 7.47
C VAL A 122 -15.83 -6.49 8.95
N GLU A 123 -15.25 -5.36 9.35
CA GLU A 123 -15.27 -4.88 10.72
C GLU A 123 -15.89 -3.48 10.79
N ASN A 124 -16.95 -3.37 11.57
CA ASN A 124 -17.49 -2.09 11.98
C ASN A 124 -16.62 -1.51 13.09
N MET A 125 -15.88 -0.44 12.78
CA MET A 125 -14.98 0.20 13.74
C MET A 125 -15.75 0.91 14.86
N SER A 126 -17.00 1.33 14.62
CA SER A 126 -17.86 1.99 15.61
C SER A 126 -18.22 1.07 16.78
N ASP A 127 -18.40 -0.22 16.50
CA ASP A 127 -18.78 -1.25 17.48
C ASP A 127 -17.59 -2.11 17.95
N SER A 128 -16.40 -1.77 17.51
CA SER A 128 -15.21 -2.55 17.85
C SER A 128 -14.96 -2.60 19.36
N MET A 129 -14.61 -3.78 19.87
CA MET A 129 -14.34 -4.01 21.29
C MET A 129 -13.16 -3.13 21.79
N GLY A 130 -12.19 -2.85 20.91
CA GLY A 130 -11.06 -1.97 21.20
C GLY A 130 -11.43 -0.49 21.23
N ARG A 131 -11.21 0.18 22.37
CA ARG A 131 -11.47 1.63 22.55
C ARG A 131 -10.80 2.49 21.47
N THR A 132 -9.58 2.15 21.05
CA THR A 132 -8.81 2.93 20.06
C THR A 132 -9.51 2.99 18.70
N LYS A 133 -10.04 1.86 18.20
CA LYS A 133 -10.74 1.81 16.91
C LYS A 133 -12.04 2.62 16.94
N ARG A 134 -12.77 2.60 18.06
CA ARG A 134 -13.96 3.43 18.26
C ARG A 134 -13.66 4.93 18.27
N VAL A 135 -12.56 5.33 18.94
CA VAL A 135 -12.11 6.74 18.94
C VAL A 135 -11.68 7.20 17.54
N ILE A 136 -11.04 6.32 16.77
CA ILE A 136 -10.72 6.61 15.38
C ILE A 136 -12.03 6.76 14.58
N ALA A 137 -12.96 5.82 14.73
CA ALA A 137 -14.23 5.80 14.01
C ALA A 137 -15.11 7.03 14.27
N SER A 138 -15.02 7.63 15.46
CA SER A 138 -15.80 8.80 15.83
C SER A 138 -15.22 10.13 15.34
N ASN A 139 -14.01 10.13 14.77
CA ASN A 139 -13.38 11.35 14.29
C ASN A 139 -12.86 11.17 12.85
N VAL A 140 -13.49 11.91 11.93
CA VAL A 140 -13.15 11.95 10.51
C VAL A 140 -11.68 12.30 10.20
N TYR A 141 -11.00 13.11 11.01
CA TYR A 141 -9.56 13.39 10.85
C TYR A 141 -8.70 12.19 11.23
N PHE A 142 -9.09 11.46 12.27
CA PHE A 142 -8.42 10.21 12.63
C PHE A 142 -8.65 9.12 11.59
N LEU A 143 -9.84 9.08 10.98
CA LEU A 143 -10.12 8.18 9.85
C LEU A 143 -9.20 8.47 8.66
N LEU A 144 -8.98 9.74 8.30
CA LEU A 144 -8.04 10.11 7.23
C LEU A 144 -6.64 9.54 7.52
N ILE A 145 -6.11 9.78 8.72
CA ILE A 145 -4.80 9.27 9.13
C ILE A 145 -4.78 7.74 9.08
N TYR A 146 -5.84 7.11 9.59
CA TYR A 146 -5.98 5.66 9.61
C TYR A 146 -5.92 5.05 8.20
N TYR A 147 -6.67 5.57 7.23
CA TYR A 147 -6.64 5.05 5.87
C TYR A 147 -5.34 5.34 5.12
N ILE A 148 -4.66 6.45 5.41
CA ILE A 148 -3.31 6.71 4.90
C ILE A 148 -2.34 5.64 5.44
N LEU A 149 -2.40 5.35 6.74
CA LEU A 149 -1.56 4.30 7.35
C LEU A 149 -1.89 2.92 6.78
N LEU A 150 -3.17 2.60 6.58
CA LEU A 150 -3.59 1.34 5.98
C LEU A 150 -3.08 1.20 4.54
N PHE A 151 -3.16 2.27 3.73
CA PHE A 151 -2.55 2.34 2.41
C PHE A 151 -1.04 2.10 2.47
N LEU A 152 -0.35 2.80 3.37
CA LEU A 152 1.10 2.69 3.57
C LEU A 152 1.52 1.27 3.97
N THR A 153 0.75 0.60 4.84
CA THR A 153 0.99 -0.80 5.21
C THR A 153 0.90 -1.71 3.99
N ASN A 154 -0.16 -1.61 3.20
CA ASN A 154 -0.32 -2.41 1.97
C ASN A 154 0.78 -2.11 0.95
N TYR A 155 1.14 -0.84 0.78
CA TYR A 155 2.21 -0.40 -0.11
C TYR A 155 3.56 -0.98 0.33
N PHE A 156 3.91 -0.85 1.61
CA PHE A 156 5.18 -1.29 2.16
C PHE A 156 5.38 -2.80 2.03
N PHE A 157 4.37 -3.61 2.36
CA PHE A 157 4.48 -5.07 2.24
C PHE A 157 4.62 -5.52 0.78
N THR A 158 3.88 -4.90 -0.14
CA THR A 158 4.04 -5.17 -1.58
C THR A 158 5.41 -4.75 -2.08
N TRP A 159 5.90 -3.58 -1.63
CA TRP A 159 7.22 -3.07 -1.99
C TRP A 159 8.35 -3.98 -1.49
N LEU A 160 8.24 -4.48 -0.26
CA LEU A 160 9.17 -5.42 0.36
C LEU A 160 9.18 -6.76 -0.41
N PHE A 161 7.99 -7.26 -0.77
CA PHE A 161 7.85 -8.46 -1.60
C PHE A 161 8.52 -8.32 -2.97
N LEU A 162 8.28 -7.21 -3.67
CA LEU A 162 8.88 -6.98 -4.99
C LEU A 162 10.39 -6.72 -4.92
N ILE A 163 10.91 -6.12 -3.84
CA ILE A 163 12.37 -6.00 -3.63
C ILE A 163 12.98 -7.39 -3.47
N TYR A 164 12.31 -8.26 -2.71
CA TYR A 164 12.78 -9.63 -2.51
C TYR A 164 12.82 -10.42 -3.83
N LEU A 165 11.80 -10.25 -4.69
CA LEU A 165 11.82 -10.78 -6.05
C LEU A 165 12.91 -10.14 -6.91
N TYR A 166 13.15 -8.83 -6.80
CA TYR A 166 14.19 -8.16 -7.57
C TYR A 166 15.59 -8.70 -7.24
N ILE A 167 15.84 -9.04 -5.98
CA ILE A 167 17.10 -9.63 -5.52
C ILE A 167 17.38 -11.00 -6.19
N LEU A 168 16.38 -11.71 -6.73
CA LEU A 168 16.59 -12.92 -7.54
C LEU A 168 17.55 -12.69 -8.73
N LYS A 169 17.58 -11.48 -9.30
CA LYS A 169 18.53 -11.13 -10.38
C LYS A 169 20.00 -11.25 -9.96
N GLY A 170 20.28 -11.14 -8.66
CA GLY A 170 21.63 -11.25 -8.10
C GLY A 170 22.14 -12.68 -7.95
N LEU A 171 21.27 -13.68 -8.14
CA LEU A 171 21.66 -15.09 -8.03
C LEU A 171 22.52 -15.51 -9.22
N PRO A 172 23.60 -16.29 -9.00
CA PRO A 172 24.49 -16.74 -10.08
C PRO A 172 23.77 -17.54 -11.18
N TYR A 173 22.67 -18.21 -10.84
CA TYR A 173 21.81 -18.93 -11.80
C TYR A 173 21.16 -18.01 -12.84
N PHE A 174 20.74 -16.79 -12.43
CA PHE A 174 20.09 -15.81 -13.31
C PHE A 174 21.10 -14.86 -13.97
N GLN A 175 22.29 -14.70 -13.40
CA GLN A 175 23.40 -13.94 -14.01
C GLN A 175 23.99 -14.64 -15.23
N LYS A 176 23.99 -15.99 -15.26
CA LYS A 176 24.53 -16.79 -16.37
C LYS A 176 23.74 -16.72 -17.69
N ARG A 177 22.55 -16.11 -17.69
CA ARG A 177 21.66 -15.97 -18.86
C ARG A 177 21.58 -14.54 -19.42
N ARG A 178 22.43 -13.63 -18.96
CA ARG A 178 22.67 -12.32 -19.58
C ARG A 178 23.99 -12.35 -20.33
#